data_AF-A0A3Q3QD22-F1
#
_entry.id   AF-A0A3Q3QD22-F1
#
_cell.length_a   1.000
_cell.length_b   1.000
_cell.length_c   1.000
_cell.angle_alpha   90.00
_cell.angle_beta   90.00
_cell.angle_gamma   90.00
#
_symmetry.space_group_name_H-M   'P 1'
#
loop_
_entity.id
_entity.type
_entity.pdbx_description
1 polymer ?
#
loop_
_entity_poly.entity_id
_entity_poly.type
_entity_poly.pdbx_seq_one_letter_code
_entity_poly.pdbx_strand_id
1 'polypeptide(L)' 'MWYHRDLSRAAAEELLARAGRDGSFLVRDSESVNGAYALCVLLVILTN' A
#
# COMPACT_ATOMS: atom_id res chain seq x y z
N MET A 1 6.74 -10.30 -1.76
CA MET A 1 7.68 -9.23 -2.18
C MET A 1 7.12 -7.92 -1.64
N TRP A 2 7.94 -7.03 -1.08
CA TRP A 2 7.47 -5.84 -0.34
C TRP A 2 7.55 -4.54 -1.14
N TYR A 3 8.28 -4.52 -2.26
CA TYR A 3 8.40 -3.37 -3.15
C TYR A 3 7.80 -3.66 -4.53
N HIS A 4 7.05 -2.70 -5.06
CA HIS A 4 6.35 -2.79 -6.34
C HIS A 4 6.56 -1.51 -7.14
N ARG A 5 7.42 -1.56 -8.16
CA ARG A 5 7.77 -0.39 -8.98
C ARG A 5 6.55 0.25 -9.65
N ASP A 6 5.84 -0.51 -10.47
CA ASP A 6 4.74 -0.01 -11.31
C ASP A 6 3.36 -0.33 -10.71
N LEU A 7 3.16 -0.02 -9.43
CA LEU A 7 1.89 -0.26 -8.72
C LEU A 7 1.18 1.07 -8.47
N SER A 8 -0.08 1.18 -8.90
CA SER A 8 -0.90 2.36 -8.62
C SER A 8 -1.36 2.41 -7.17
N ARG A 9 -1.79 3.58 -6.69
CA ARG A 9 -2.43 3.72 -5.37
C ARG A 9 -3.59 2.75 -5.19
N ALA A 10 -4.50 2.72 -6.16
CA ALA A 10 -5.72 1.91 -6.09
C ALA A 10 -5.40 0.41 -6.06
N ALA A 11 -4.43 -0.05 -6.84
CA ALA A 11 -4.00 -1.44 -6.82
C ALA A 11 -3.31 -1.82 -5.49
N ALA A 12 -2.55 -0.90 -4.88
CA ALA A 12 -1.99 -1.10 -3.55
C ALA A 12 -3.07 -1.21 -2.47
N GLU A 13 -4.11 -0.38 -2.52
CA GLU A 13 -5.27 -0.46 -1.63
C GLU A 13 -5.98 -1.82 -1.77
N GLU A 14 -6.22 -2.29 -2.99
CA GLU A 14 -6.85 -3.58 -3.25
C GLU A 14 -6.00 -4.75 -2.73
N LEU A 15 -4.68 -4.73 -2.96
CA LEU A 15 -3.77 -5.78 -2.47
C LEU A 15 -3.74 -5.84 -0.95
N LEU A 16 -3.67 -4.68 -0.29
CA LEU A 16 -3.68 -4.59 1.16
C LEU A 16 -5.03 -5.06 1.73
N ALA A 17 -6.15 -4.64 1.14
CA ALA A 17 -7.49 -5.08 1.53
C ALA A 17 -7.66 -6.60 1.39
N ARG A 18 -7.17 -7.19 0.29
CA ARG A 18 -7.17 -8.64 0.06
C ARG A 18 -6.28 -9.40 1.05
N ALA A 19 -5.18 -8.80 1.50
CA ALA A 19 -4.34 -9.40 2.53
C ALA A 19 -5.04 -9.43 3.90
N GLY A 20 -5.88 -8.43 4.20
CA GLY A 20 -6.81 -8.42 5.34
C GLY A 20 -6.15 -8.49 6.72
N ARG A 21 -4.83 -8.24 6.80
CA ARG A 21 -4.03 -8.36 8.01
C ARG A 21 -3.56 -6.99 8.43
N ASP A 22 -3.93 -6.60 9.65
CA ASP A 22 -3.49 -5.34 10.25
C ASP A 22 -1.95 -5.20 10.24
N GLY A 23 -1.47 -4.00 9.93
CA GLY A 23 -0.05 -3.70 9.78
C GLY A 23 0.60 -4.24 8.51
N SER A 24 -0.15 -4.90 7.61
CA SER A 24 0.38 -5.25 6.28
C SER A 24 0.84 -4.00 5.55
N PHE A 25 1.96 -4.09 4.85
CA PHE A 25 2.54 -2.96 4.15
C PHE A 25 3.14 -3.36 2.81
N LEU A 26 3.29 -2.36 1.94
CA LEU A 26 4.12 -2.43 0.75
C LEU A 26 4.71 -1.04 0.44
N VAL A 27 5.78 -1.02 -0.33
CA VAL A 27 6.39 0.19 -0.90
C VAL A 27 6.16 0.19 -2.40
N ARG A 28 5.87 1.35 -2.97
CA ARG A 28 5.73 1.55 -4.41
C ARG A 28 6.36 2.85 -4.87
N ASP A 29 6.54 3.02 -6.18
CA ASP A 29 6.90 4.33 -6.71
C ASP A 29 5.74 5.32 -6.53
N SER A 30 6.07 6.58 -6.27
CA SER A 30 5.09 7.65 -6.09
C SER A 30 4.53 8.09 -7.44
N GLU A 31 3.20 8.13 -7.55
CA GLU A 31 2.52 8.67 -8.74
C GLU A 31 2.53 10.20 -8.79
N SER A 32 2.73 10.86 -7.64
CA SER A 32 2.64 12.32 -7.53
C SER A 32 4.00 13.02 -7.50
N VAL A 33 5.08 12.31 -7.15
CA VAL A 33 6.43 12.88 -7.04
C VAL A 33 7.40 11.95 -7.75
N ASN A 34 7.94 12.41 -8.88
CA ASN A 34 8.90 11.63 -9.67
C ASN A 34 10.15 11.28 -8.83
N GLY A 35 10.57 10.02 -8.89
CA GLY A 35 11.74 9.51 -8.16
C GLY A 35 11.51 9.28 -6.66
N ALA A 36 10.31 9.55 -6.13
CA ALA A 36 9.98 9.26 -4.74
C ALA A 36 9.27 7.91 -4.58
N TYR A 37 9.24 7.42 -3.34
CA TYR A 37 8.51 6.22 -2.95
C TYR A 37 7.29 6.56 -2.09
N ALA A 38 6.27 5.72 -2.13
CA ALA A 38 5.15 5.73 -1.22
C ALA A 38 5.13 4.45 -0.37
N LEU A 39 5.02 4.62 0.94
CA LEU A 39 4.74 3.54 1.89
C LEU A 39 3.22 3.44 2.06
N CYS A 40 2.67 2.26 1.80
CA CYS A 40 1.26 1.96 2.00
C CYS A 40 1.12 0.95 3.14
N VAL A 41 0.28 1.25 4.14
CA VAL A 41 0.06 0.40 5.31
C VAL A 41 -1.45 0.22 5.51
N LEU A 42 -1.89 -1.02 5.73
CA LEU A 42 -3.26 -1.31 6.15
C LEU A 42 -3.37 -1.11 7.66
N LEU A 43 -4.25 -0.19 8.07
CA LEU A 43 -4.69 -0.04 9.45
C LEU A 43 -6.12 -0.57 9.58
N VAL A 44 -6.30 -1.64 10.33
CA VAL A 44 -7.63 -2.15 10.68
C VAL A 44 -8.08 -1.43 11.94
N ILE A 45 -9.01 -0.50 11.79
CA ILE A 45 -9.63 0.18 12.93
C ILE A 45 -10.78 -0.70 13.42
N LEU A 46 -10.68 -1.14 14.69
CA LEU A 46 -11.81 -1.76 15.38
C LEU A 46 -12.87 -0.69 15.64
N THR A 47 -13.91 -0.64 14.80
CA THR A 47 -15.11 0.14 15.10
C THR A 47 -15.96 -0.62 16.11
N ASN A 48 -16.35 0.05 17.20
CA ASN A 48 -17.27 -0.47 18.23
C ASN A 48 -18.67 -0.71 17.64
#